data_AF-A0A519GXX7-F1
#
_entry.id   AF-A0A519GXX7-F1
#
_cell.length_a   1.000
_cell.length_b   1.000
_cell.length_c   1.000
_cell.angle_alpha   90.00
_cell.angle_beta   90.00
_cell.angle_gamma   90.00
#
_symmetry.space_group_name_H-M   'P 1'
#
loop_
_entity.id
_entity.type
_entity.pdbx_description
1 polymer ?
#
loop_
_entity_poly.entity_id
_entity_poly.type
_entity_poly.pdbx_seq_one_letter_code
_entity_poly.pdbx_strand_id
1 'polypeptide(L)'
;MDLRDYLNILRHRWLLIASVTLGVVALAALATWRTTPQYASSTDLFISTSQASDDGQALQGSQFSLQRVKSYAEMVNQNEITRRVIQRLDLDETPTELSGQITATSQLDTVILTITVTDPSPERAQRIAETTADVFVGYVGELETPPGQDQATIKATVTNQATEPKSPVSPQPLRNLGLGLVLGLLLGAGLAVLRETLDTSVKTHRQLEELAEAPVIGAIPFDGGADGAPLISEIDTYAPRAEAFRVLRTNLQFIDPDANKKVFVLSSALPGEGKSTTACNLALALAEGGQKVALVEGDLRRPRVAQYLGLVDAVGLTTVLVGRIELADAMQETQFPGLSVLSSGKTPPNPAELLQSRAMNS
;
A
#
# COMPACT_ATOMS: atom_id res chain seq x y z
N MET A 1 5.98 -9.13 17.09
CA MET A 1 4.95 -8.85 16.09
C MET A 1 4.02 -10.05 16.07
N ASP A 2 2.94 -9.94 16.84
CA ASP A 2 1.87 -10.93 16.82
C ASP A 2 0.92 -10.68 15.65
N LEU A 3 0.08 -11.67 15.34
CA LEU A 3 -0.93 -11.59 14.27
C LEU A 3 -1.88 -10.39 14.46
N ARG A 4 -2.11 -9.98 15.70
CA ARG A 4 -2.90 -8.79 16.06
C ARG A 4 -2.22 -7.48 15.68
N ASP A 5 -0.89 -7.42 15.74
CA ASP A 5 -0.11 -6.23 15.37
C ASP A 5 -0.26 -5.97 13.86
N TYR A 6 -0.14 -7.01 13.03
CA TYR A 6 -0.34 -6.89 11.59
C TYR A 6 -1.74 -6.41 11.22
N LEU A 7 -2.78 -6.90 11.90
CA LEU A 7 -4.17 -6.46 11.67
C LEU A 7 -4.38 -4.99 12.04
N ASN A 8 -3.75 -4.53 13.14
CA ASN A 8 -3.80 -3.13 13.53
C ASN A 8 -3.08 -2.24 12.51
N ILE A 9 -1.93 -2.67 11.99
CA ILE A 9 -1.20 -1.95 10.93
C ILE A 9 -2.06 -1.79 9.68
N LEU A 10 -2.65 -2.89 9.21
CA LEU A 10 -3.53 -2.91 8.04
C LEU A 10 -4.70 -1.93 8.23
N ARG A 11 -5.30 -1.90 9.42
CA ARG A 11 -6.42 -1.01 9.74
C ARG A 11 -6.02 0.45 9.86
N HIS A 12 -4.85 0.75 10.45
CA HIS A 12 -4.41 2.14 10.66
C HIS A 12 -3.85 2.78 9.38
N ARG A 13 -3.31 1.96 8.47
CA ARG A 13 -2.69 2.40 7.21
C ARG A 13 -3.52 2.04 5.97
N TRP A 14 -4.82 1.77 6.12
CA TRP A 14 -5.68 1.34 5.01
C TRP A 14 -5.69 2.32 3.83
N LEU A 15 -5.60 3.63 4.09
CA LEU A 15 -5.50 4.66 3.06
C LEU A 15 -4.22 4.54 2.22
N LEU A 16 -3.09 4.19 2.85
CA LEU A 16 -1.84 3.93 2.13
C LEU A 16 -2.01 2.72 1.22
N ILE A 17 -2.55 1.62 1.75
CA ILE A 17 -2.80 0.39 0.98
C ILE A 17 -3.73 0.68 -0.19
N ALA A 18 -4.83 1.40 0.05
CA ALA A 18 -5.80 1.78 -0.97
C ALA A 18 -5.16 2.65 -2.06
N SER A 19 -4.36 3.65 -1.70
CA SER A 19 -3.70 4.53 -2.66
C SER A 19 -2.68 3.80 -3.55
N VAL A 20 -1.86 2.93 -2.95
CA VAL A 20 -0.90 2.09 -3.70
C VAL A 20 -1.64 1.14 -4.63
N THR A 21 -2.69 0.48 -4.12
CA THR A 21 -3.51 -0.45 -4.90
C THR A 21 -4.17 0.26 -6.09
N LEU A 22 -4.78 1.43 -5.85
CA LEU A 22 -5.39 2.25 -6.89
C LEU A 22 -4.36 2.65 -7.96
N GLY A 23 -3.15 3.06 -7.54
CA GLY A 23 -2.06 3.40 -8.46
C GLY A 23 -1.63 2.23 -9.34
N VAL A 24 -1.45 1.04 -8.76
CA VAL A 24 -1.08 -0.18 -9.51
C VAL A 24 -2.19 -0.61 -10.47
N VAL A 25 -3.45 -0.57 -10.03
CA VAL A 25 -4.61 -0.87 -10.90
C VAL A 25 -4.74 0.14 -12.03
N ALA A 26 -4.53 1.43 -11.76
CA ALA A 26 -4.56 2.47 -12.79
C ALA A 26 -3.44 2.28 -13.83
N LEU A 27 -2.23 1.89 -13.40
CA LEU A 27 -1.13 1.55 -14.29
C LEU A 27 -1.46 0.31 -15.14
N ALA A 28 -2.04 -0.74 -14.54
CA ALA A 28 -2.47 -1.93 -15.26
C ALA A 28 -3.58 -1.62 -16.28
N ALA A 29 -4.53 -0.75 -15.92
CA ALA A 29 -5.58 -0.27 -16.81
C ALA A 29 -5.00 0.51 -17.99
N LEU A 30 -4.08 1.44 -17.72
CA LEU A 30 -3.41 2.25 -18.75
C LEU A 30 -2.58 1.39 -19.70
N ALA A 31 -1.84 0.42 -19.17
CA ALA A 31 -1.08 -0.53 -19.98
C ALA A 31 -2.02 -1.37 -20.87
N THR A 32 -3.10 -1.88 -20.30
CA THR A 32 -4.13 -2.66 -21.02
C THR A 32 -4.82 -1.83 -22.10
N TRP A 33 -5.09 -0.55 -21.84
CA TRP A 33 -5.74 0.31 -22.83
C TRP A 33 -4.81 0.70 -23.99
N ARG A 34 -3.49 0.72 -23.75
CA ARG A 34 -2.48 1.02 -24.78
C ARG A 34 -2.10 -0.19 -25.65
N THR A 35 -2.35 -1.41 -25.19
CA THR A 35 -2.06 -2.62 -25.98
C THR A 35 -3.06 -2.78 -27.12
N THR A 36 -2.56 -3.03 -28.33
CA THR A 36 -3.40 -3.29 -29.51
C THR A 36 -4.22 -4.58 -29.31
N PRO A 37 -5.53 -4.55 -29.58
CA PRO A 37 -6.35 -5.75 -29.51
C PRO A 37 -5.91 -6.75 -30.57
N GLN A 38 -5.86 -8.02 -30.20
CA GLN A 38 -5.51 -9.14 -31.06
C GLN A 38 -6.71 -10.07 -31.13
N TYR A 39 -7.06 -10.51 -32.33
CA TYR A 39 -8.20 -11.36 -32.62
C TYR A 39 -7.71 -12.69 -33.18
N ALA A 40 -8.25 -13.80 -32.67
CA ALA A 40 -7.88 -15.13 -33.14
C ALA A 40 -9.04 -15.75 -33.93
N SER A 41 -8.77 -16.23 -35.14
CA SER A 41 -9.70 -17.05 -35.92
C SER A 41 -9.10 -18.45 -36.10
N SER A 42 -9.93 -19.48 -35.96
CA SER A 42 -9.49 -20.87 -36.01
C SER A 42 -10.29 -21.67 -37.04
N THR A 43 -9.63 -22.62 -37.68
CA THR A 43 -10.21 -23.56 -38.66
C THR A 43 -9.72 -24.97 -38.35
N ASP A 44 -10.60 -25.96 -38.50
CA ASP A 44 -10.31 -27.35 -38.16
C ASP A 44 -10.24 -28.22 -39.41
N LEU A 45 -9.14 -28.95 -39.53
CA LEU A 45 -8.87 -29.89 -40.61
C LEU A 45 -8.93 -31.32 -40.08
N PHE A 46 -9.71 -32.17 -40.73
CA PHE A 46 -9.74 -33.60 -40.48
C PHE A 46 -8.83 -34.32 -41.46
N ILE A 47 -7.95 -35.17 -40.94
CA ILE A 47 -6.98 -35.92 -41.74
C ILE A 47 -7.40 -37.38 -41.79
N SER A 48 -7.64 -37.88 -43.00
CA SER A 48 -8.06 -39.26 -43.24
C SER A 48 -7.24 -39.94 -44.33
N THR A 49 -7.14 -41.27 -44.23
CA THR A 49 -6.52 -42.13 -45.25
C THR A 49 -7.56 -42.59 -46.27
N SER A 50 -7.22 -42.56 -47.56
CA SER A 50 -8.16 -42.84 -48.67
C SER A 50 -8.35 -44.34 -48.99
N GLN A 51 -7.55 -45.24 -48.41
CA GLN A 51 -7.62 -46.69 -48.66
C GLN A 51 -7.79 -47.47 -47.34
N ALA A 52 -9.03 -47.84 -47.00
CA ALA A 52 -9.30 -48.80 -45.94
C ALA A 52 -10.52 -49.66 -46.34
N SER A 53 -10.27 -50.74 -47.07
CA SER A 53 -11.28 -51.72 -47.46
C SER A 53 -11.25 -53.00 -46.60
N ASP A 54 -10.35 -53.09 -45.61
CA ASP A 54 -10.15 -54.26 -44.76
C ASP A 54 -9.95 -53.85 -43.28
N ASP A 55 -10.63 -54.52 -42.33
CA ASP A 55 -10.74 -54.09 -40.92
C ASP A 55 -9.37 -54.07 -40.19
N GLY A 56 -8.43 -54.93 -40.60
CA GLY A 56 -7.07 -54.95 -40.07
C GLY A 56 -6.20 -53.77 -40.53
N GLN A 57 -6.48 -53.22 -41.73
CA GLN A 57 -5.75 -52.08 -42.30
C GLN A 57 -6.28 -50.75 -41.76
N ALA A 58 -7.54 -50.70 -41.31
CA ALA A 58 -8.14 -49.51 -40.72
C ALA A 58 -7.44 -49.07 -39.42
N LEU A 59 -7.05 -50.02 -38.55
CA LEU A 59 -6.33 -49.72 -37.30
C LEU A 59 -4.93 -49.15 -37.59
N GLN A 60 -4.23 -49.71 -38.58
CA GLN A 60 -2.91 -49.25 -39.00
C GLN A 60 -2.98 -47.87 -39.67
N GLY A 61 -4.02 -47.63 -40.49
CA GLY A 61 -4.29 -46.33 -41.10
C GLY A 61 -4.60 -45.22 -40.09
N SER A 62 -5.31 -45.55 -39.01
CA SER A 62 -5.58 -44.61 -37.91
C SER A 62 -4.30 -44.20 -37.17
N GLN A 63 -3.44 -45.16 -36.80
CA GLN A 63 -2.14 -44.87 -36.18
C GLN A 63 -1.21 -44.06 -37.09
N PHE A 64 -1.22 -44.36 -38.39
CA PHE A 64 -0.46 -43.60 -39.38
C PHE A 64 -0.96 -42.15 -39.48
N SER A 65 -2.27 -41.95 -39.54
CA SER A 65 -2.89 -40.62 -39.59
C SER A 65 -2.53 -39.78 -38.35
N LEU A 66 -2.54 -40.38 -37.15
CA LEU A 66 -2.15 -39.72 -35.90
C LEU A 66 -0.67 -39.25 -35.90
N GLN A 67 0.24 -40.03 -36.47
CA GLN A 67 1.66 -39.63 -36.59
C GLN A 67 1.85 -38.51 -37.62
N ARG A 68 1.12 -38.57 -38.74
CA ARG A 68 1.20 -37.56 -39.81
C ARG A 68 0.60 -36.23 -39.37
N VAL A 69 -0.51 -36.22 -38.65
CA VAL A 69 -1.15 -35.00 -38.10
C VAL A 69 -0.18 -34.17 -37.26
N LYS A 70 0.67 -34.82 -36.45
CA LYS A 70 1.72 -34.12 -35.68
C LYS A 70 2.77 -33.47 -36.59
N SER A 71 3.22 -34.19 -37.63
CA SER A 71 4.18 -33.66 -38.61
C SER A 71 3.58 -32.49 -39.39
N TYR A 72 2.30 -32.58 -39.73
CA TYR A 72 1.57 -31.53 -40.44
C TYR A 72 1.40 -30.27 -39.61
N ALA A 73 1.14 -30.39 -38.30
CA ALA A 73 1.08 -29.23 -37.42
C ALA A 73 2.36 -28.38 -37.46
N GLU A 74 3.54 -29.00 -37.56
CA GLU A 74 4.81 -28.29 -37.70
C GLU A 74 5.07 -27.71 -39.10
N MET A 75 4.35 -28.20 -40.11
CA MET A 75 4.50 -27.77 -41.51
C MET A 75 3.63 -26.57 -41.87
N VAL A 76 2.48 -26.38 -41.21
CA VAL A 76 1.54 -25.28 -41.52
C VAL A 76 2.20 -23.91 -41.45
N ASN A 77 3.09 -23.67 -40.48
CA ASN A 77 3.72 -22.36 -40.30
C ASN A 77 5.01 -22.14 -41.12
N GLN A 78 5.39 -23.10 -41.97
CA GLN A 78 6.65 -23.03 -42.73
C GLN A 78 6.57 -22.00 -43.84
N ASN A 79 7.75 -21.48 -44.23
CA ASN A 79 7.91 -20.42 -45.22
C ASN A 79 7.23 -20.71 -46.58
N GLU A 80 7.08 -21.98 -46.96
CA GLU A 80 6.45 -22.35 -48.22
C GLU A 80 4.93 -22.11 -48.19
N ILE A 81 4.27 -22.46 -47.08
CA ILE A 81 2.83 -22.22 -46.90
C ILE A 81 2.56 -20.73 -46.75
N THR A 82 3.31 -20.05 -45.90
CA THR A 82 3.12 -18.61 -45.64
C THR A 82 3.37 -17.77 -46.90
N ARG A 83 4.37 -18.12 -47.73
CA ARG A 83 4.60 -17.45 -49.03
C ARG A 83 3.40 -17.61 -49.97
N ARG A 84 2.82 -18.80 -50.07
CA ARG A 84 1.64 -19.05 -50.93
C ARG A 84 0.41 -18.29 -50.43
N VAL A 85 0.22 -18.19 -49.11
CA VAL A 85 -0.86 -17.40 -48.51
C VAL A 85 -0.68 -15.91 -48.80
N ILE A 86 0.53 -15.37 -48.62
CA ILE A 86 0.86 -13.97 -48.93
C ILE A 86 0.56 -13.65 -50.40
N GLN A 87 0.97 -14.51 -51.32
CA GLN A 87 0.73 -14.32 -52.76
C GLN A 87 -0.76 -14.38 -53.12
N ARG A 88 -1.56 -15.18 -52.41
CA ARG A 88 -2.98 -15.35 -52.70
C ARG A 88 -3.86 -14.25 -52.14
N LEU A 89 -3.47 -13.67 -51.00
CA LEU A 89 -4.17 -12.58 -50.33
C LEU A 89 -3.57 -11.19 -50.62
N ASP A 90 -2.47 -11.12 -51.36
CA ASP A 90 -1.73 -9.89 -51.68
C ASP A 90 -1.36 -9.10 -50.40
N LEU A 91 -0.75 -9.78 -49.44
CA LEU A 91 -0.42 -9.21 -48.13
C LEU A 91 0.92 -8.47 -48.15
N ASP A 92 0.96 -7.26 -47.57
CA ASP A 92 2.16 -6.45 -47.40
C ASP A 92 2.99 -6.88 -46.16
N GLU A 93 3.33 -8.16 -46.05
CA GLU A 93 4.10 -8.71 -44.93
C GLU A 93 5.04 -9.85 -45.35
N THR A 94 6.06 -10.13 -44.54
CA THR A 94 7.04 -11.17 -44.82
C THR A 94 6.56 -12.56 -44.38
N PRO A 95 7.04 -13.65 -45.01
CA PRO A 95 6.71 -15.03 -44.59
C PRO A 95 6.99 -15.31 -43.11
N THR A 96 7.99 -14.66 -42.53
CA THR A 96 8.37 -14.81 -41.11
C THR A 96 7.39 -14.07 -40.18
N GLU A 97 6.93 -12.88 -40.55
CA GLU A 97 5.91 -12.14 -39.79
C GLU A 97 4.59 -12.90 -39.78
N LEU A 98 4.16 -13.43 -40.93
CA LEU A 98 2.95 -14.24 -41.04
C LEU A 98 3.09 -15.57 -40.28
N SER A 99 4.25 -16.23 -40.35
CA SER A 99 4.52 -17.46 -39.58
C SER A 99 4.33 -17.25 -38.07
N GLY A 100 4.73 -16.09 -37.54
CA GLY A 100 4.54 -15.74 -36.13
C GLY A 100 3.07 -15.54 -35.72
N GLN A 101 2.17 -15.29 -36.67
CA GLN A 101 0.74 -15.11 -36.43
C GLN A 101 -0.03 -16.44 -36.50
N ILE A 102 0.53 -17.46 -37.16
CA ILE A 102 -0.11 -18.75 -37.41
C ILE A 102 0.40 -19.78 -36.40
N THR A 103 -0.52 -20.34 -35.63
CA THR A 103 -0.24 -21.47 -34.74
C THR A 103 -1.08 -22.66 -35.16
N ALA A 104 -0.45 -23.81 -35.37
CA ALA A 104 -1.14 -25.05 -35.69
C ALA A 104 -0.92 -26.06 -34.58
N THR A 105 -2.01 -26.65 -34.08
CA THR A 105 -1.98 -27.61 -32.97
C THR A 105 -2.83 -28.82 -33.30
N SER A 106 -2.29 -30.01 -33.04
CA SER A 106 -3.06 -31.26 -33.03
C SER A 106 -3.53 -31.56 -31.61
N GLN A 107 -4.81 -31.92 -31.43
CA GLN A 107 -5.27 -32.40 -30.12
C GLN A 107 -4.71 -33.81 -29.84
N LEU A 108 -4.54 -34.16 -28.57
CA LEU A 108 -3.95 -35.44 -28.18
C LEU A 108 -4.83 -36.60 -28.67
N ASP A 109 -4.22 -37.57 -29.34
CA ASP A 109 -4.88 -38.77 -29.89
C ASP A 109 -6.03 -38.47 -30.87
N THR A 110 -6.01 -37.32 -31.54
CA THR A 110 -6.96 -36.98 -32.60
C THR A 110 -6.28 -36.74 -33.95
N VAL A 111 -7.04 -36.93 -35.02
CA VAL A 111 -6.65 -36.56 -36.39
C VAL A 111 -7.16 -35.16 -36.79
N ILE A 112 -7.46 -34.34 -35.78
CA ILE A 112 -7.92 -32.96 -35.96
C ILE A 112 -6.72 -32.03 -35.81
N LEU A 113 -6.47 -31.28 -36.87
CA LEU A 113 -5.49 -30.21 -36.91
C LEU A 113 -6.23 -28.87 -36.85
N THR A 114 -6.03 -28.13 -35.76
CA THR A 114 -6.58 -26.78 -35.61
C THR A 114 -5.52 -25.76 -36.00
N ILE A 115 -5.82 -24.94 -37.00
CA ILE A 115 -4.99 -23.81 -37.40
C ILE A 115 -5.63 -22.55 -36.81
N THR A 116 -4.87 -21.79 -36.03
CA THR A 116 -5.30 -20.53 -35.42
C THR A 116 -4.42 -19.39 -35.93
N VAL A 117 -5.05 -18.32 -36.39
CA VAL A 117 -4.37 -17.11 -36.85
C VAL A 117 -4.75 -15.95 -35.95
N THR A 118 -3.74 -15.21 -35.48
CA THR A 118 -3.92 -14.03 -34.63
C THR A 118 -3.55 -12.75 -35.37
N ASP A 119 -4.49 -11.83 -35.56
CA ASP A 119 -4.28 -10.52 -36.21
C ASP A 119 -5.02 -9.38 -35.48
N PRO A 120 -4.56 -8.12 -35.57
CA PRO A 120 -5.29 -6.97 -35.04
C PRO A 120 -6.66 -6.72 -35.70
N SER A 121 -6.88 -7.21 -36.92
CA SER A 121 -8.16 -7.12 -37.62
C SER A 121 -8.89 -8.48 -37.60
N PRO A 122 -10.13 -8.54 -37.09
CA PRO A 122 -10.90 -9.78 -37.02
C PRO A 122 -11.19 -10.38 -38.41
N GLU A 123 -11.44 -9.52 -39.40
CA GLU A 123 -11.68 -9.92 -40.79
C GLU A 123 -10.41 -10.46 -41.46
N ARG A 124 -9.24 -9.85 -41.20
CA ARG A 124 -7.95 -10.37 -41.71
C ARG A 124 -7.62 -11.70 -41.06
N ALA A 125 -7.79 -11.85 -39.75
CA ALA A 125 -7.57 -13.11 -39.04
C ALA A 125 -8.37 -14.25 -39.66
N GLN A 126 -9.65 -14.01 -39.97
CA GLN A 126 -10.52 -14.99 -40.64
C GLN A 126 -10.01 -15.34 -42.04
N ARG A 127 -9.79 -14.34 -42.90
CA ARG A 127 -9.34 -14.57 -44.29
C ARG A 127 -8.02 -15.32 -44.36
N ILE A 128 -7.07 -14.97 -43.50
CA ILE A 128 -5.77 -15.63 -43.42
C ILE A 128 -5.94 -17.07 -42.94
N ALA A 129 -6.75 -17.32 -41.90
CA ALA A 129 -7.02 -18.68 -41.42
C ALA A 129 -7.66 -19.56 -42.50
N GLU A 130 -8.67 -19.04 -43.20
CA GLU A 130 -9.37 -19.74 -44.28
C GLU A 130 -8.41 -20.05 -45.44
N THR A 131 -7.68 -19.05 -45.92
CA THR A 131 -6.72 -19.23 -47.03
C THR A 131 -5.58 -20.16 -46.63
N THR A 132 -5.12 -20.10 -45.38
CA THR A 132 -4.09 -21.00 -44.88
C THR A 132 -4.57 -22.44 -44.90
N ALA A 133 -5.81 -22.72 -44.49
CA ALA A 133 -6.39 -24.06 -44.59
C ALA A 133 -6.48 -24.53 -46.04
N ASP A 134 -6.97 -23.69 -46.96
CA ASP A 134 -7.10 -24.04 -48.38
C ASP A 134 -5.74 -24.34 -49.03
N VAL A 135 -4.75 -23.48 -48.81
CA VAL A 135 -3.38 -23.67 -49.30
C VAL A 135 -2.77 -24.94 -48.72
N PHE A 136 -3.00 -25.19 -47.42
CA PHE A 136 -2.46 -26.36 -46.75
C PHE A 136 -3.09 -27.67 -47.25
N VAL A 137 -4.42 -27.70 -47.47
CA VAL A 137 -5.12 -28.85 -48.07
C VAL A 137 -4.55 -29.16 -49.46
N GLY A 138 -4.32 -28.13 -50.29
CA GLY A 138 -3.67 -28.28 -51.58
C GLY A 138 -2.24 -28.83 -51.47
N TYR A 139 -1.44 -28.29 -50.54
CA TYR A 139 -0.07 -28.71 -50.32
C TYR A 139 0.05 -30.16 -49.82
N VAL A 140 -0.82 -30.59 -48.90
CA VAL A 140 -0.87 -31.99 -48.44
C VAL A 140 -1.25 -32.91 -49.62
N GLY A 141 -2.20 -32.49 -50.45
CA GLY A 141 -2.55 -33.21 -51.67
C GLY A 141 -1.38 -33.37 -52.65
N GLU A 142 -0.59 -32.31 -52.86
CA GLU A 142 0.64 -32.37 -53.69
C GLU A 142 1.70 -33.30 -53.09
N LEU A 143 1.88 -33.27 -51.77
CA LEU A 143 2.91 -34.05 -51.07
C LEU A 143 2.58 -35.55 -50.97
N GLU A 144 1.30 -35.89 -50.83
CA GLU A 144 0.80 -37.26 -50.57
C GLU A 144 0.28 -37.97 -51.83
N THR A 145 0.44 -37.35 -53.00
CA THR A 145 0.14 -37.95 -54.31
C THR A 145 1.43 -38.52 -54.91
N PRO A 146 1.59 -39.86 -54.96
CA PRO A 146 2.75 -40.47 -55.58
C PRO A 146 2.84 -40.15 -57.09
N PRO A 147 4.04 -40.03 -57.67
CA PRO A 147 4.20 -39.78 -59.10
C PRO A 147 3.49 -40.87 -59.93
N GLY A 148 2.52 -40.47 -60.77
CA GLY A 148 1.77 -41.37 -61.64
C GLY A 148 0.46 -41.93 -61.06
N GLN A 149 0.01 -41.44 -59.90
CA GLN A 149 -1.33 -41.70 -59.36
C GLN A 149 -2.17 -40.42 -59.28
N ASP A 150 -3.49 -40.55 -59.43
CA ASP A 150 -4.44 -39.42 -59.38
C ASP A 150 -5.06 -39.22 -57.97
N GLN A 151 -4.75 -40.07 -56.99
CA GLN A 151 -5.34 -40.01 -55.64
C GLN A 151 -4.28 -39.95 -54.55
N ALA A 152 -4.40 -38.95 -53.67
CA ALA A 152 -3.56 -38.83 -52.48
C ALA A 152 -3.86 -39.94 -51.46
N THR A 153 -2.81 -40.45 -50.81
CA THR A 153 -2.94 -41.50 -49.77
C THR A 153 -3.56 -40.93 -48.49
N ILE A 154 -3.29 -39.65 -48.22
CA ILE A 154 -3.86 -38.89 -47.11
C ILE A 154 -4.58 -37.66 -47.66
N LYS A 155 -5.79 -37.40 -47.15
CA LYS A 155 -6.58 -36.22 -47.48
C LYS A 155 -6.82 -35.38 -46.23
N ALA A 156 -6.52 -34.10 -46.31
CA ALA A 156 -6.98 -33.10 -45.36
C ALA A 156 -8.33 -32.53 -45.85
N THR A 157 -9.33 -32.44 -44.98
CA THR A 157 -10.63 -31.86 -45.28
C THR A 157 -11.01 -30.84 -44.23
N VAL A 158 -11.39 -29.63 -44.67
CA VAL A 158 -11.89 -28.59 -43.76
C VAL A 158 -13.22 -29.07 -43.17
N THR A 159 -13.27 -29.18 -41.85
CA THR A 159 -14.45 -29.61 -41.09
C THR A 159 -15.17 -28.41 -40.50
N ASN A 160 -14.43 -27.46 -39.93
CA ASN A 160 -14.95 -26.18 -39.44
C ASN A 160 -14.27 -25.03 -40.17
N GLN A 161 -15.07 -24.15 -40.79
CA GLN A 161 -14.56 -22.95 -41.46
C GLN A 161 -14.15 -21.88 -40.46
N ALA A 162 -13.21 -21.03 -40.86
CA ALA A 162 -12.81 -19.87 -40.08
C ALA A 162 -13.98 -18.89 -39.93
N THR A 163 -14.23 -18.45 -38.69
CA THR A 163 -15.29 -17.48 -38.38
C THR A 163 -14.68 -16.16 -37.91
N GLU A 164 -15.39 -15.05 -38.16
CA GLU A 164 -14.98 -13.74 -37.69
C GLU A 164 -15.09 -13.65 -36.15
N PRO A 165 -13.98 -13.43 -35.43
CA PRO A 165 -14.00 -13.35 -33.98
C PRO A 165 -14.66 -12.04 -33.51
N LYS A 166 -15.66 -12.17 -32.62
CA LYS A 166 -16.43 -11.03 -32.09
C LYS A 166 -15.72 -10.28 -30.96
N SER A 167 -14.72 -10.89 -30.34
CA SER A 167 -14.01 -10.34 -29.17
C SER A 167 -12.51 -10.62 -29.29
N PRO A 168 -11.65 -9.69 -28.86
CA PRO A 168 -10.22 -9.91 -28.88
C PRO A 168 -9.81 -10.96 -27.84
N VAL A 169 -8.80 -11.76 -28.16
CA VAL A 169 -8.18 -12.73 -27.24
C VAL A 169 -7.16 -12.08 -26.30
N SER A 170 -6.61 -10.92 -26.70
CA SER A 170 -5.68 -10.09 -25.94
C SER A 170 -5.91 -8.62 -26.27
N PRO A 171 -5.78 -7.68 -25.31
CA PRO A 171 -5.54 -7.92 -23.88
C PRO A 171 -6.79 -8.46 -23.16
N GLN A 172 -6.60 -9.11 -22.01
CA GLN A 172 -7.68 -9.61 -21.16
C GLN A 172 -7.89 -8.64 -19.97
N PRO A 173 -8.74 -7.60 -20.09
CA PRO A 173 -8.79 -6.51 -19.11
C PRO A 173 -9.14 -7.00 -17.71
N LEU A 174 -10.11 -7.91 -17.56
CA LEU A 174 -10.47 -8.44 -16.25
C LEU A 174 -9.30 -9.17 -15.57
N ARG A 175 -8.53 -9.96 -16.34
CA ARG A 175 -7.35 -10.67 -15.82
C ARG A 175 -6.25 -9.70 -15.42
N ASN A 176 -5.95 -8.72 -16.29
CA ASN A 176 -4.88 -7.74 -16.05
C ASN A 176 -5.20 -6.86 -14.84
N LEU A 177 -6.45 -6.38 -14.73
CA LEU A 177 -6.90 -5.59 -13.58
C LEU A 177 -6.95 -6.42 -12.31
N GLY A 178 -7.39 -7.68 -12.39
CA GLY A 178 -7.36 -8.61 -11.25
C GLY A 178 -5.94 -8.88 -10.73
N LEU A 179 -4.98 -9.10 -11.64
CA LEU A 179 -3.57 -9.22 -11.26
C LEU A 179 -3.03 -7.91 -10.67
N GLY A 180 -3.38 -6.76 -11.26
CA GLY A 180 -3.03 -5.45 -10.73
C GLY A 180 -3.58 -5.20 -9.32
N LEU A 181 -4.80 -5.65 -9.04
CA LEU A 181 -5.42 -5.55 -7.72
C LEU A 181 -4.65 -6.40 -6.69
N VAL A 182 -4.36 -7.65 -7.01
CA VAL A 182 -3.62 -8.55 -6.10
C VAL A 182 -2.21 -8.01 -5.83
N LEU A 183 -1.49 -7.61 -6.88
CA LEU A 183 -0.15 -7.03 -6.75
C LEU A 183 -0.18 -5.71 -5.96
N GLY A 184 -1.17 -4.86 -6.22
CA GLY A 184 -1.37 -3.60 -5.53
C GLY A 184 -1.63 -3.78 -4.03
N LEU A 185 -2.47 -4.75 -3.66
CA LEU A 185 -2.74 -5.09 -2.26
C LEU A 185 -1.49 -5.62 -1.55
N LEU A 186 -0.74 -6.52 -2.20
CA LEU A 186 0.49 -7.08 -1.64
C LEU A 186 1.56 -6.01 -1.43
N LEU A 187 1.79 -5.15 -2.43
CA LEU A 187 2.74 -4.04 -2.35
C LEU A 187 2.29 -3.01 -1.30
N GLY A 188 1.00 -2.66 -1.28
CA GLY A 188 0.44 -1.72 -0.31
C GLY A 188 0.57 -2.22 1.12
N ALA A 189 0.24 -3.50 1.37
CA ALA A 189 0.40 -4.11 2.69
C ALA A 189 1.87 -4.19 3.12
N GLY A 190 2.77 -4.61 2.22
CA GLY A 190 4.20 -4.64 2.49
C GLY A 190 4.76 -3.26 2.84
N LEU A 191 4.36 -2.22 2.09
CA LEU A 191 4.77 -0.85 2.35
C LEU A 191 4.17 -0.29 3.66
N ALA A 192 2.94 -0.68 4.01
CA ALA A 192 2.32 -0.32 5.28
C ALA A 192 3.07 -0.92 6.47
N VAL A 193 3.45 -2.20 6.39
CA VAL A 193 4.24 -2.87 7.43
C VAL A 193 5.63 -2.24 7.52
N LEU A 194 6.31 -2.00 6.40
CA LEU A 194 7.62 -1.36 6.38
C LEU A 194 7.58 0.04 6.98
N ARG A 195 6.53 0.82 6.68
CA ARG A 195 6.36 2.15 7.25
C ARG A 195 6.13 2.10 8.76
N GLU A 196 5.44 1.08 9.26
CA GLU A 196 5.23 0.93 10.70
C GLU A 196 6.50 0.47 11.42
N THR A 197 7.28 -0.44 10.83
CA THR A 197 8.54 -0.91 11.46
C THR A 197 9.61 0.17 11.51
N LEU A 198 9.55 1.15 10.60
CA LEU A 198 10.42 2.32 10.59
C LEU A 198 9.89 3.48 11.45
N ASP A 199 8.67 3.37 11.99
CA ASP A 199 8.06 4.39 12.83
C ASP A 199 8.58 4.25 14.27
N THR A 200 9.42 5.21 14.71
CA THR A 200 10.01 5.21 16.05
C THR A 200 9.14 5.91 17.10
N SER A 201 7.88 6.23 16.78
CA SER A 201 6.98 6.89 17.73
C SER A 201 6.44 5.94 18.79
N VAL A 202 6.25 6.44 20.01
CA VAL A 202 5.60 5.72 21.10
C VAL A 202 4.08 5.91 20.97
N LYS A 203 3.34 4.82 20.79
CA LYS A 203 1.89 4.86 20.49
C LYS A 203 1.02 4.27 21.59
N THR A 204 1.62 3.56 22.53
CA THR A 204 0.89 2.82 23.57
C THR A 204 1.52 3.04 24.94
N HIS A 205 0.69 3.00 26.00
CA HIS A 205 1.18 3.12 27.38
C HIS A 205 2.21 2.04 27.70
N ARG A 206 1.98 0.79 27.28
CA ARG A 206 2.93 -0.32 27.47
C ARG A 206 4.31 -0.02 26.88
N GLN A 207 4.36 0.53 25.66
CA GLN A 207 5.65 0.92 25.04
C GLN A 207 6.35 2.03 25.84
N LEU A 208 5.59 2.97 26.40
CA LEU A 208 6.14 4.03 27.23
C LEU A 208 6.68 3.50 28.57
N GLU A 209 5.93 2.61 29.23
CA GLU A 209 6.34 1.99 30.50
C GLU A 209 7.60 1.13 30.33
N GLU A 210 7.67 0.36 29.24
CA GLU A 210 8.86 -0.44 28.91
C GLU A 210 10.08 0.44 28.61
N LEU A 211 9.89 1.59 27.94
CA LEU A 211 10.99 2.49 27.59
C LEU A 211 11.46 3.35 28.77
N ALA A 212 10.52 3.82 29.60
CA ALA A 212 10.81 4.70 30.73
C ALA A 212 11.17 3.94 32.02
N GLU A 213 10.99 2.62 32.04
CA GLU A 213 11.12 1.76 33.23
C GLU A 213 10.32 2.30 34.43
N ALA A 214 9.19 2.95 34.15
CA ALA A 214 8.37 3.66 35.13
C ALA A 214 6.88 3.57 34.76
N PRO A 215 5.97 3.56 35.75
CA PRO A 215 4.54 3.49 35.49
C PRO A 215 4.01 4.78 34.85
N VAL A 216 3.03 4.65 33.97
CA VAL A 216 2.32 5.82 33.42
C VAL A 216 1.33 6.36 34.45
N ILE A 217 1.60 7.58 34.93
CA ILE A 217 0.80 8.22 36.00
C ILE A 217 -0.47 8.90 35.47
N GLY A 218 -0.59 9.10 34.17
CA GLY A 218 -1.77 9.66 33.52
C GLY A 218 -1.58 9.84 32.02
N ALA A 219 -2.70 9.95 31.30
CA ALA A 219 -2.73 10.20 29.86
C ALA A 219 -3.66 11.38 29.58
N ILE A 220 -3.11 12.46 29.02
CA ILE A 220 -3.88 13.63 28.63
C ILE A 220 -4.28 13.47 27.15
N PRO A 221 -5.58 13.41 26.81
CA PRO A 221 -6.02 13.25 25.44
C PRO A 221 -5.64 14.48 24.59
N PHE A 222 -5.38 14.26 23.30
CA PHE A 222 -5.19 15.34 22.35
C PHE A 222 -6.49 16.15 22.21
N ASP A 223 -6.39 17.46 22.41
CA ASP A 223 -7.49 18.41 22.30
C ASP A 223 -7.10 19.48 21.26
N GLY A 224 -7.77 19.48 20.11
CA GLY A 224 -7.52 20.44 19.04
C GLY A 224 -7.86 21.89 19.41
N GLY A 225 -8.62 22.11 20.49
CA GLY A 225 -8.92 23.44 21.03
C GLY A 225 -7.90 23.94 22.06
N ALA A 226 -6.91 23.13 22.44
CA ALA A 226 -5.96 23.48 23.50
C ALA A 226 -5.09 24.71 23.20
N ASP A 227 -4.86 25.04 21.93
CA ASP A 227 -4.13 26.24 21.55
C ASP A 227 -4.92 27.53 21.85
N GLY A 228 -6.26 27.48 21.76
CA GLY A 228 -7.14 28.61 22.04
C GLY A 228 -7.56 28.72 23.51
N ALA A 229 -7.64 27.58 24.20
CA ALA A 229 -7.99 27.49 25.62
C ALA A 229 -7.03 26.55 26.36
N PRO A 230 -5.78 26.98 26.63
CA PRO A 230 -4.74 26.11 27.21
C PRO A 230 -5.05 25.64 28.64
N LEU A 231 -5.89 26.34 29.39
CA LEU A 231 -6.18 26.01 30.78
C LEU A 231 -7.50 25.22 30.95
N ILE A 232 -7.54 24.31 31.91
CA ILE A 232 -8.73 23.52 32.26
C ILE A 232 -9.85 24.40 32.85
N SER A 233 -9.51 25.59 33.34
CA SER A 233 -10.47 26.59 33.83
C SER A 233 -11.20 27.33 32.70
N GLU A 234 -10.71 27.24 31.46
CA GLU A 234 -11.26 27.94 30.29
C GLU A 234 -12.20 27.05 29.46
N ILE A 235 -12.36 25.79 29.87
CA ILE A 235 -13.18 24.78 29.19
C ILE A 235 -14.28 24.25 30.10
N ASP A 236 -15.19 23.47 29.53
CA ASP A 236 -16.26 22.82 30.29
C ASP A 236 -15.69 21.89 31.38
N THR A 237 -16.27 21.93 32.58
CA THR A 237 -15.87 21.12 33.73
C THR A 237 -15.85 19.61 33.41
N TYR A 238 -16.73 19.14 32.53
CA TYR A 238 -16.86 17.75 32.11
C TYR A 238 -16.05 17.40 30.86
N ALA A 239 -15.24 18.34 30.35
CA ALA A 239 -14.38 18.08 29.20
C ALA A 239 -13.37 16.95 29.51
N PRO A 240 -13.11 16.03 28.56
CA PRO A 240 -12.18 14.91 28.78
C PRO A 240 -10.77 15.33 29.22
N ARG A 241 -10.29 16.48 28.73
CA ARG A 241 -8.99 17.04 29.14
C ARG A 241 -8.99 17.48 30.61
N ALA A 242 -10.05 18.15 31.08
CA ALA A 242 -10.18 18.54 32.48
C ALA A 242 -10.21 17.32 33.40
N GLU A 243 -10.97 16.29 33.03
CA GLU A 243 -11.03 15.05 33.82
C GLU A 243 -9.70 14.31 33.85
N ALA A 244 -8.95 14.28 32.73
CA ALA A 244 -7.62 13.68 32.69
C ALA A 244 -6.64 14.34 33.69
N PHE A 245 -6.72 15.65 33.88
CA PHE A 245 -5.92 16.35 34.89
C PHE A 245 -6.38 16.07 36.33
N ARG A 246 -7.68 15.85 36.57
CA ARG A 246 -8.18 15.40 37.88
C ARG A 246 -7.72 13.99 38.21
N VAL A 247 -7.70 13.09 37.23
CA VAL A 247 -7.14 11.75 37.37
C VAL A 247 -5.64 11.82 37.66
N LEU A 248 -4.89 12.64 36.90
CA LEU A 248 -3.45 12.84 37.12
C LEU A 248 -3.16 13.35 38.55
N ARG A 249 -3.94 14.33 39.02
CA ARG A 249 -3.86 14.85 40.40
C ARG A 249 -4.06 13.74 41.43
N THR A 250 -5.10 12.92 41.25
CA THR A 250 -5.40 11.81 42.17
C THR A 250 -4.26 10.80 42.18
N ASN A 251 -3.76 10.41 41.01
CA ASN A 251 -2.65 9.45 40.90
C ASN A 251 -1.36 9.98 41.53
N LEU A 252 -1.07 11.28 41.40
CA LEU A 252 0.10 11.90 42.02
C LEU A 252 0.11 11.77 43.55
N GLN A 253 -1.05 11.71 44.19
CA GLN A 253 -1.17 11.49 45.64
C GLN A 253 -0.75 10.09 46.08
N PHE A 254 -0.68 9.13 45.15
CA PHE A 254 -0.35 7.72 45.43
C PHE A 254 1.06 7.30 44.99
N ILE A 255 1.84 8.19 44.36
CA ILE A 255 3.18 7.84 43.83
C ILE A 255 4.19 7.57 44.95
N ASP A 256 4.13 8.32 46.05
CA ASP A 256 4.99 8.10 47.21
C ASP A 256 4.28 8.57 48.49
N PRO A 257 3.55 7.66 49.18
CA PRO A 257 2.82 7.99 50.42
C PRO A 257 3.76 8.38 51.57
N ASP A 258 5.01 7.93 51.53
CA ASP A 258 6.01 8.10 52.58
C ASP A 258 7.01 9.24 52.26
N ALA A 259 6.90 9.87 51.08
CA ALA A 259 7.72 11.02 50.70
C ALA A 259 7.50 12.21 51.64
N ASN A 260 8.52 12.53 52.42
CA ASN A 260 8.56 13.74 53.24
C ASN A 260 8.74 15.04 52.42
N LYS A 261 8.87 14.99 51.09
CA LYS A 261 9.08 16.16 50.21
C LYS A 261 8.00 16.25 49.13
N LYS A 262 7.27 17.38 49.12
CA LYS A 262 6.17 17.69 48.17
C LYS A 262 6.63 18.56 47.01
N VAL A 263 7.74 18.19 46.36
CA VAL A 263 8.32 18.95 45.24
C VAL A 263 8.41 18.06 44.02
N PHE A 264 7.75 18.47 42.93
CA PHE A 264 7.74 17.75 41.66
C PHE A 264 8.40 18.58 40.58
N VAL A 265 9.27 17.95 39.79
CA VAL A 265 9.87 18.56 38.60
C VAL A 265 9.18 17.96 37.37
N LEU A 266 8.59 18.82 36.55
CA LEU A 266 8.00 18.42 35.28
C LEU A 266 8.97 18.74 34.14
N SER A 267 9.34 17.72 33.38
CA SER A 267 10.25 17.83 32.23
C SER A 267 9.77 16.93 31.10
N SER A 268 10.44 16.98 29.96
CA SER A 268 10.13 16.16 28.79
C SER A 268 11.36 15.99 27.90
N ALA A 269 11.33 15.01 27.00
CA ALA A 269 12.46 14.66 26.15
C ALA A 269 12.74 15.72 25.07
N LEU A 270 11.69 16.36 24.55
CA LEU A 270 11.76 17.30 23.43
C LEU A 270 10.98 18.61 23.71
N PRO A 271 11.36 19.73 23.05
CA PRO A 271 10.54 20.94 23.04
C PRO A 271 9.15 20.68 22.42
N GLY A 272 8.11 21.30 22.98
CA GLY A 272 6.75 21.21 22.43
C GLY A 272 5.88 20.06 22.94
N GLU A 273 6.37 19.19 23.82
CA GLU A 273 5.58 18.06 24.38
C GLU A 273 4.58 18.46 25.49
N GLY A 274 4.20 19.75 25.58
CA GLY A 274 3.18 20.20 26.51
C GLY A 274 3.60 20.38 27.98
N LYS A 275 4.90 20.35 28.31
CA LYS A 275 5.43 20.55 29.69
C LYS A 275 4.74 21.68 30.46
N SER A 276 4.77 22.90 29.93
CA SER A 276 4.22 24.09 30.59
C SER A 276 2.70 23.99 30.73
N THR A 277 2.01 23.49 29.69
CA THR A 277 0.56 23.25 29.72
C THR A 277 0.20 22.24 30.81
N THR A 278 0.93 21.13 30.90
CA THR A 278 0.71 20.09 31.91
C THR A 278 1.00 20.63 33.31
N ALA A 279 2.08 21.40 33.49
CA ALA A 279 2.44 22.00 34.76
C ALA A 279 1.37 22.99 35.28
N CYS A 280 0.90 23.91 34.42
CA CYS A 280 -0.16 24.85 34.79
C CYS A 280 -1.46 24.13 35.16
N ASN A 281 -1.90 23.18 34.32
CA ASN A 281 -3.18 22.49 34.54
C ASN A 281 -3.15 21.52 35.72
N LEU A 282 -2.02 20.87 35.97
CA LEU A 282 -1.83 20.06 37.18
C LEU A 282 -1.85 20.93 38.43
N ALA A 283 -1.21 22.10 38.41
CA ALA A 283 -1.22 23.05 39.51
C ALA A 283 -2.63 23.57 39.81
N LEU A 284 -3.39 23.91 38.76
CA LEU A 284 -4.81 24.26 38.88
C LEU A 284 -5.63 23.13 39.48
N ALA A 285 -5.50 21.90 38.96
CA ALA A 285 -6.25 20.76 39.48
C ALA A 285 -5.94 20.50 40.97
N LEU A 286 -4.67 20.61 41.39
CA LEU A 286 -4.25 20.49 42.78
C LEU A 286 -4.87 21.59 43.66
N ALA A 287 -4.88 22.84 43.18
CA ALA A 287 -5.48 23.98 43.87
C ALA A 287 -7.01 23.86 43.99
N GLU A 288 -7.71 23.45 42.93
CA GLU A 288 -9.14 23.11 42.95
C GLU A 288 -9.46 21.98 43.94
N GLY A 289 -8.49 21.08 44.17
CA GLY A 289 -8.55 20.04 45.18
C GLY A 289 -8.32 20.53 46.62
N GLY A 290 -8.19 21.84 46.83
CA GLY A 290 -7.97 22.46 48.13
C GLY A 290 -6.52 22.48 48.61
N GLN A 291 -5.55 22.09 47.77
CA GLN A 291 -4.13 22.16 48.14
C GLN A 291 -3.59 23.57 47.94
N LYS A 292 -2.63 23.98 48.78
CA LYS A 292 -1.82 25.18 48.53
C LYS A 292 -0.67 24.81 47.60
N VAL A 293 -0.63 25.41 46.42
CA VAL A 293 0.29 25.06 45.35
C VAL A 293 1.15 26.27 44.98
N ALA A 294 2.46 26.06 44.93
CA ALA A 294 3.40 27.01 44.35
C ALA A 294 3.91 26.46 43.01
N LEU A 295 3.59 27.13 41.91
CA LEU A 295 4.10 26.79 40.58
C LEU A 295 5.33 27.65 40.28
N VAL A 296 6.48 27.01 40.08
CA VAL A 296 7.75 27.69 39.79
C VAL A 296 8.17 27.42 38.35
N GLU A 297 8.37 28.48 37.57
CA GLU A 297 8.83 28.37 36.18
C GLU A 297 10.36 28.27 36.11
N GLY A 298 10.84 27.03 35.99
CA GLY A 298 12.26 26.73 35.79
C GLY A 298 12.75 26.82 34.33
N ASP A 299 11.85 26.99 33.35
CA ASP A 299 12.24 27.19 31.95
C ASP A 299 12.60 28.66 31.69
N LEU A 300 13.86 28.97 31.97
CA LEU A 300 14.42 30.29 31.74
C LEU A 300 14.76 30.56 30.27
N ARG A 301 14.53 29.62 29.34
CA ARG A 301 14.84 29.78 27.91
C ARG A 301 13.61 30.17 27.10
N ARG A 302 12.48 29.53 27.35
CA ARG A 302 11.21 29.77 26.63
C ARG A 302 10.03 29.78 27.62
N PRO A 303 9.99 30.75 28.55
CA PRO A 303 8.92 30.83 29.54
C PRO A 303 7.55 31.06 28.89
N ARG A 304 6.52 30.42 29.46
CA ARG A 304 5.12 30.44 29.02
C ARG A 304 4.12 30.52 30.17
N VAL A 305 4.52 30.21 31.42
CA VAL A 305 3.60 30.11 32.57
C VAL A 305 2.90 31.45 32.83
N ALA A 306 3.65 32.56 32.86
CA ALA A 306 3.07 33.89 33.07
C ALA A 306 2.04 34.25 31.99
N GLN A 307 2.33 33.90 30.72
CA GLN A 307 1.42 34.12 29.61
C GLN A 307 0.12 33.31 29.77
N TYR A 308 0.22 32.03 30.13
CA TYR A 308 -0.97 31.18 30.29
C TYR A 308 -1.86 31.64 31.45
N LEU A 309 -1.27 32.07 32.57
CA LEU A 309 -2.02 32.46 33.76
C LEU A 309 -2.38 33.96 33.80
N GLY A 310 -2.06 34.72 32.75
CA GLY A 310 -2.35 36.16 32.67
C GLY A 310 -1.57 37.01 33.67
N LEU A 311 -0.33 36.62 34.01
CA LEU A 311 0.51 37.27 35.02
C LEU A 311 1.56 38.20 34.39
N VAL A 312 2.17 39.04 35.23
CA VAL A 312 3.23 39.97 34.80
C VAL A 312 4.59 39.27 34.84
N ASP A 313 5.31 39.25 33.71
CA ASP A 313 6.61 38.57 33.58
C ASP A 313 7.83 39.50 33.74
N ALA A 314 7.71 40.53 34.59
CA ALA A 314 8.81 41.49 34.81
C ALA A 314 9.78 41.03 35.91
N VAL A 315 9.27 40.31 36.91
CA VAL A 315 9.95 39.85 38.12
C VAL A 315 9.61 38.37 38.29
N GLY A 316 10.59 37.56 38.67
CA GLY A 316 10.42 36.12 38.83
C GLY A 316 11.67 35.44 39.38
N LEU A 317 11.82 34.15 39.08
CA LEU A 317 12.91 33.29 39.55
C LEU A 317 14.29 33.89 39.27
N THR A 318 14.50 34.45 38.07
CA THR A 318 15.77 35.09 37.71
C THR A 318 16.16 36.25 38.63
N THR A 319 15.20 37.12 38.98
CA THR A 319 15.45 38.26 39.85
C THR A 319 15.68 37.87 41.31
N VAL A 320 15.02 36.79 41.76
CA VAL A 320 15.20 36.22 43.10
C VAL A 320 16.60 35.60 43.22
N LEU A 321 17.01 34.78 42.25
CA LEU A 321 18.32 34.10 42.27
C LEU A 321 19.51 35.07 42.21
N VAL A 322 19.33 36.25 41.61
CA VAL A 322 20.35 37.32 41.56
C VAL A 322 20.29 38.22 42.82
N GLY A 323 19.34 37.99 43.73
CA GLY A 323 19.21 38.74 44.99
C GLY A 323 18.68 40.17 44.82
N ARG A 324 17.94 40.45 43.74
CA ARG A 324 17.38 41.79 43.51
C ARG A 324 16.06 42.02 44.23
N ILE A 325 15.29 40.95 44.43
CA ILE A 325 13.94 40.95 45.01
C ILE A 325 13.83 39.73 45.92
N GLU A 326 13.17 39.87 47.07
CA GLU A 326 12.93 38.76 47.98
C GLU A 326 11.90 37.78 47.40
N LEU A 327 12.00 36.49 47.73
CA LEU A 327 11.09 35.46 47.21
C LEU A 327 9.62 35.78 47.50
N ALA A 328 9.32 36.27 48.71
CA ALA A 328 7.96 36.61 49.11
C ALA A 328 7.33 37.70 48.23
N ASP A 329 8.12 38.68 47.79
CA ASP A 329 7.66 39.77 46.92
C ASP A 329 7.58 39.35 45.44
N ALA A 330 8.35 38.34 45.04
CA ALA A 330 8.35 37.80 43.68
C ALA A 330 7.25 36.76 43.43
N MET A 331 6.69 36.17 44.49
CA MET A 331 5.55 35.25 44.41
C MET A 331 4.28 36.01 44.07
N GLN A 332 3.67 35.67 42.93
CA GLN A 332 2.42 36.30 42.47
C GLN A 332 1.22 35.42 42.83
N GLU A 333 0.23 36.00 43.49
CA GLU A 333 -1.07 35.35 43.64
C GLU A 333 -1.81 35.36 42.31
N THR A 334 -2.49 34.27 42.00
CA THR A 334 -3.27 34.16 40.76
C THR A 334 -4.75 34.44 41.01
N GLN A 335 -5.54 34.55 39.93
CA GLN A 335 -7.00 34.57 40.04
C GLN A 335 -7.60 33.25 40.56
N PHE A 336 -6.78 32.20 40.69
CA PHE A 336 -7.20 30.87 41.13
C PHE A 336 -6.84 30.68 42.61
N PRO A 337 -7.84 30.52 43.51
CA PRO A 337 -7.58 30.38 44.94
C PRO A 337 -6.64 29.21 45.25
N GLY A 338 -5.62 29.47 46.08
CA GLY A 338 -4.66 28.45 46.52
C GLY A 338 -3.51 28.17 45.55
N LEU A 339 -3.44 28.88 44.42
CA LEU A 339 -2.33 28.81 43.46
C LEU A 339 -1.54 30.12 43.45
N SER A 340 -0.28 30.05 43.84
CA SER A 340 0.70 31.13 43.72
C SER A 340 1.80 30.73 42.73
N VAL A 341 2.36 31.71 42.01
CA VAL A 341 3.29 31.47 40.89
C VAL A 341 4.55 32.28 41.05
N LEU A 342 5.70 31.63 40.83
CA LEU A 342 6.97 32.29 40.56
C LEU A 342 7.27 32.12 39.07
N SER A 343 7.01 33.17 38.28
CA SER A 343 7.35 33.19 36.85
C SER A 343 8.87 33.17 36.64
N SER A 344 9.33 33.02 35.40
CA SER A 344 10.77 33.07 35.13
C SER A 344 11.37 34.48 35.33
N GLY A 345 10.59 35.54 35.06
CA GLY A 345 11.08 36.90 34.93
C GLY A 345 11.85 37.09 33.61
N LYS A 346 12.68 38.14 33.53
CA LYS A 346 13.44 38.40 32.30
C LYS A 346 14.41 37.25 31.98
N THR A 347 14.35 36.77 30.74
CA THR A 347 15.27 35.76 30.22
C THR A 347 16.73 36.18 30.42
N PRO A 348 17.53 35.41 31.19
CA PRO A 348 18.91 35.77 31.49
C PRO A 348 19.85 35.32 30.35
N PRO A 349 21.05 35.92 30.22
CA PRO A 349 22.04 35.47 29.24
C PRO A 349 22.62 34.09 29.57
N ASN A 350 22.64 33.71 30.86
CA ASN A 350 23.27 32.49 31.39
C ASN A 350 22.27 31.68 32.25
N PRO A 351 21.28 30.99 31.65
CA PRO A 351 20.23 30.31 32.40
C PRO A 351 20.70 29.14 33.28
N ALA A 352 21.65 28.34 32.78
CA ALA A 352 22.06 27.10 33.46
C ALA A 352 22.86 27.40 34.73
N GLU A 353 23.73 28.42 34.67
CA GLU A 353 24.56 28.89 35.78
C GLU A 353 23.70 29.43 36.92
N LEU A 354 22.59 30.10 36.60
CA LEU A 354 21.65 30.59 37.61
C LEU A 354 20.94 29.44 38.33
N LEU A 355 20.49 28.41 37.60
CA LEU A 355 19.84 27.24 38.21
C LEU A 355 20.81 26.38 39.04
N GLN A 356 22.11 26.41 38.74
CA GLN A 356 23.15 25.74 39.52
C GLN A 356 23.68 26.60 40.70
N SER A 357 23.17 27.81 40.87
CA SER A 357 23.63 28.71 41.92
C SER A 357 23.26 28.20 43.31
N ARG A 358 24.01 28.63 44.33
CA ARG A 358 23.67 28.32 45.73
C ARG A 358 22.29 28.86 46.13
N ALA A 359 21.86 29.97 45.53
CA ALA A 359 20.55 30.57 45.77
C ALA A 359 19.38 29.65 45.37
N MET A 360 19.58 28.71 44.45
CA MET A 360 18.56 27.72 44.08
C MET A 360 18.47 26.57 45.10
N ASN A 361 19.53 26.33 45.88
CA ASN A 361 19.63 25.25 46.87
C ASN A 361 19.33 25.72 48.30
N SER A 362 19.25 27.04 48.53
CA SER A 362 18.90 27.69 49.80
C SER A 362 17.41 27.95 49.87
#